data_AF-A0A1V2LW93-F1
#
_entry.id   AF-A0A1V2LW93-F1
#
_cell.length_a   1.000
_cell.length_b   1.000
_cell.length_c   1.000
_cell.angle_alpha   90.00
_cell.angle_beta   90.00
_cell.angle_gamma   90.00
#
_symmetry.space_group_name_H-M   'P 1'
#
loop_
_entity.id
_entity.type
_entity.pdbx_description
1 polymer ?
#
loop_
_entity_poly.entity_id
_entity_poly.type
_entity_poly.pdbx_seq_one_letter_code
_entity_poly.pdbx_strand_id
1 'polypeptide(L)'
;MIESQKVIDEANTIVETLCNIKQAQYTLLSFNKVVILINLRDNGTYFKNPIYTHKNYFSYYISPDIELLFDLIHLFFFATYKIYKRGNLFYTQQTFTQSSILNRLGIIPSSRANIDYKFKNDNPFDFRSHNLEILKRYYGVSRIEKDEKILYQTRISKPNTIIIGVFESEVEAAIAYNKAVDYLKSIGKQYKLNSNIIIYITKQEYENIYSKIELPFKLTNKVPQNIKKFRGVVDHKSGFKACIGYKGKSVYLGLFSTEIRAAQAYNLASYILKGHKGYRNPVSPIFNFSDQSNIIAALQKNGWRPN
;
A
#
# COMPACT_ATOMS: atom_id res chain seq x y z
N MET A 1 29.27 -45.57 -14.78
CA MET A 1 28.30 -46.35 -15.59
C MET A 1 27.33 -47.14 -14.72
N ILE A 2 27.80 -47.98 -13.79
CA ILE A 2 26.93 -48.79 -12.90
C ILE A 2 25.99 -47.93 -12.03
N GLU A 3 26.50 -46.83 -11.46
CA GLU A 3 25.71 -45.94 -10.60
C GLU A 3 24.64 -45.15 -11.37
N SER A 4 24.96 -44.70 -12.59
CA SER A 4 24.02 -44.01 -13.47
C SER A 4 22.86 -44.91 -13.91
N GLN A 5 23.14 -46.19 -14.17
CA GLN A 5 22.10 -47.15 -14.53
C GLN A 5 21.12 -47.39 -13.36
N LYS A 6 21.64 -47.55 -12.14
CA LYS A 6 20.80 -47.72 -10.94
C LYS A 6 19.85 -46.55 -10.70
N VAL A 7 20.30 -45.31 -10.98
CA VAL A 7 19.45 -44.11 -10.89
C VAL A 7 18.32 -44.13 -11.93
N ILE A 8 18.60 -44.61 -13.15
CA ILE A 8 17.59 -44.75 -14.21
C ILE A 8 16.58 -45.84 -13.83
N ASP A 9 17.06 -46.97 -13.31
CA ASP A 9 16.20 -48.07 -12.91
C ASP A 9 15.26 -47.65 -11.75
N GLU A 10 15.76 -46.88 -10.76
CA GLU A 10 14.94 -46.30 -9.71
C GLU A 10 13.92 -45.29 -10.27
N ALA A 11 14.31 -44.46 -11.24
CA ALA A 11 13.40 -43.52 -11.89
C ALA A 11 12.27 -44.23 -12.64
N ASN A 12 12.59 -45.28 -13.41
CA ASN A 12 11.60 -46.10 -14.11
C ASN A 12 10.65 -46.77 -13.10
N THR A 13 11.19 -47.31 -12.01
CA THR A 13 10.38 -47.92 -10.93
C THR A 13 9.35 -46.94 -10.37
N ILE A 14 9.73 -45.69 -10.12
CA ILE A 14 8.81 -44.65 -9.62
C ILE A 14 7.70 -44.32 -10.63
N VAL A 15 8.03 -44.30 -11.93
CA VAL A 15 7.07 -44.00 -13.00
C VAL A 15 6.13 -45.17 -13.26
N GLU A 16 6.57 -46.41 -13.05
CA GLU A 16 5.74 -47.62 -13.28
C GLU A 16 4.89 -48.00 -12.06
N THR A 17 5.37 -47.71 -10.85
CA THR A 17 4.68 -48.09 -9.60
C THR A 17 3.62 -47.05 -9.24
N LEU A 18 2.39 -47.48 -8.94
CA LEU A 18 1.34 -46.61 -8.39
C LEU A 18 1.59 -46.32 -6.90
N CYS A 19 2.23 -45.19 -6.61
CA CYS A 19 2.46 -44.70 -5.25
C CYS A 19 2.23 -43.18 -5.16
N ASN A 20 1.74 -42.69 -4.02
CA ASN A 20 1.69 -41.25 -3.79
C ASN A 20 3.07 -40.70 -3.37
N ILE A 21 3.25 -39.38 -3.45
CA ILE A 21 4.54 -38.71 -3.17
C ILE A 21 5.09 -39.06 -1.78
N LYS A 22 4.23 -39.20 -0.76
CA LYS A 22 4.64 -39.49 0.62
C LYS A 22 5.00 -40.96 0.85
N GLN A 23 4.52 -41.86 0.00
CA GLN A 23 4.75 -43.31 0.07
C GLN A 23 5.88 -43.76 -0.85
N ALA A 24 6.32 -42.91 -1.78
CA ALA A 24 7.37 -43.24 -2.73
C ALA A 24 8.66 -43.61 -1.98
N GLN A 25 9.20 -44.79 -2.29
CA GLN A 25 10.49 -45.22 -1.77
C GLN A 25 11.59 -44.83 -2.77
N TYR A 26 12.62 -44.16 -2.27
CA TYR A 26 13.75 -43.69 -3.04
C TYR A 26 15.00 -43.60 -2.17
N THR A 27 16.14 -43.90 -2.77
CA THR A 27 17.45 -43.95 -2.12
C THR A 27 18.50 -43.18 -2.89
N LEU A 28 18.41 -43.13 -4.23
CA LEU A 28 19.39 -42.46 -5.10
C LEU A 28 18.87 -41.13 -5.64
N LEU A 29 17.57 -41.06 -5.95
CA LEU A 29 16.93 -39.86 -6.46
C LEU A 29 16.67 -38.84 -5.34
N SER A 30 16.91 -37.57 -5.65
CA SER A 30 16.48 -36.48 -4.78
C SER A 30 14.95 -36.42 -4.73
N PHE A 31 14.38 -36.05 -3.59
CA PHE A 31 12.93 -35.86 -3.43
C PHE A 31 12.29 -34.99 -4.53
N ASN A 32 12.97 -33.91 -4.95
CA ASN A 32 12.47 -33.06 -6.04
C ASN A 32 12.27 -33.82 -7.35
N LYS A 33 13.16 -34.76 -7.67
CA LYS A 33 13.05 -35.60 -8.86
C LYS A 33 11.90 -36.59 -8.73
N VAL A 34 11.70 -37.16 -7.55
CA VAL A 34 10.56 -38.06 -7.26
C VAL A 34 9.24 -37.35 -7.52
N VAL A 35 9.05 -36.13 -7.00
CA VAL A 35 7.83 -35.33 -7.25
C VAL A 35 7.61 -35.10 -8.75
N ILE A 36 8.66 -34.75 -9.49
CA ILE A 36 8.57 -34.48 -10.94
C ILE A 36 8.17 -35.74 -11.71
N LEU A 37 8.78 -36.90 -11.38
CA LEU A 37 8.48 -38.17 -12.03
C LEU A 37 7.06 -38.65 -11.73
N ILE A 38 6.61 -38.49 -10.48
CA ILE A 38 5.24 -38.82 -10.08
C ILE A 38 4.23 -37.90 -10.79
N ASN A 39 4.52 -36.60 -10.92
CA ASN A 39 3.66 -35.71 -11.70
C ASN A 39 3.64 -36.09 -13.20
N LEU A 40 4.78 -36.50 -13.77
CA LEU A 40 4.84 -36.96 -15.15
C LEU A 40 4.00 -38.23 -15.35
N ARG A 41 4.08 -39.18 -14.43
CA ARG A 41 3.27 -40.41 -14.43
C ARG A 41 1.77 -40.10 -14.33
N ASP A 42 1.37 -39.33 -13.33
CA ASP A 42 -0.04 -39.13 -13.00
C ASP A 42 -0.74 -38.11 -13.92
N ASN A 43 -0.02 -37.04 -14.29
CA ASN A 43 -0.58 -35.89 -15.01
C ASN A 43 0.00 -35.69 -16.42
N GLY A 44 0.90 -36.57 -16.88
CA GLY A 44 1.48 -36.49 -18.23
C GLY A 44 2.32 -35.23 -18.50
N THR A 45 2.71 -34.51 -17.44
CA THR A 45 3.39 -33.21 -17.57
C THR A 45 4.73 -33.21 -16.85
N TYR A 46 5.76 -32.70 -17.52
CA TYR A 46 7.08 -32.53 -16.93
C TYR A 46 7.31 -31.07 -16.54
N PHE A 47 7.57 -30.82 -15.26
CA PHE A 47 8.05 -29.53 -14.77
C PHE A 47 9.46 -29.69 -14.20
N LYS A 48 10.36 -28.74 -14.48
CA LYS A 48 11.72 -28.77 -13.90
C LYS A 48 11.74 -28.53 -12.39
N ASN A 49 10.67 -27.96 -11.85
CA ASN A 49 10.48 -27.68 -10.44
C ASN A 49 9.56 -28.75 -9.82
N PRO A 50 9.67 -29.03 -8.50
CA PRO A 50 8.92 -30.09 -7.81
C PRO A 50 7.43 -29.76 -7.66
N ILE A 51 6.73 -29.79 -8.78
CA ILE A 51 5.31 -29.45 -8.91
C ILE A 51 4.52 -30.74 -9.12
N TYR A 52 3.41 -30.87 -8.40
CA TYR A 52 2.39 -31.87 -8.65
C TYR A 52 1.05 -31.19 -8.95
N THR A 53 0.51 -31.45 -10.13
CA THR A 53 -0.74 -30.84 -10.62
C THR A 53 -1.94 -31.60 -10.06
N HIS A 54 -2.97 -30.85 -9.65
CA HIS A 54 -4.29 -31.37 -9.32
C HIS A 54 -5.33 -30.77 -10.27
N LYS A 55 -6.58 -31.22 -10.18
CA LYS A 55 -7.66 -30.76 -11.07
C LYS A 55 -7.83 -29.22 -11.13
N ASN A 56 -7.76 -28.54 -9.98
CA ASN A 56 -8.05 -27.10 -9.86
C ASN A 56 -6.94 -26.27 -9.19
N TYR A 57 -5.83 -26.89 -8.80
CA TYR A 57 -4.71 -26.26 -8.11
C TYR A 57 -3.45 -27.10 -8.34
N PHE A 58 -2.31 -26.67 -7.81
CA PHE A 58 -1.11 -27.50 -7.81
C PHE A 58 -0.37 -27.39 -6.47
N SER A 59 0.37 -28.44 -6.14
CA SER A 59 1.32 -28.49 -5.02
C SER A 59 2.71 -28.14 -5.53
N TYR A 60 3.44 -27.30 -4.80
CA TYR A 60 4.87 -27.05 -4.97
C TYR A 60 5.60 -27.52 -3.71
N TYR A 61 6.46 -28.51 -3.84
CA TYR A 61 7.16 -29.07 -2.69
C TYR A 61 8.52 -28.40 -2.48
N ILE A 62 8.76 -27.87 -1.29
CA ILE A 62 10.09 -27.35 -0.89
C ILE A 62 10.94 -28.48 -0.30
N SER A 63 10.30 -29.37 0.47
CA SER A 63 10.85 -30.57 1.09
C SER A 63 9.70 -31.57 1.34
N PRO A 64 9.96 -32.80 1.81
CA PRO A 64 8.90 -33.77 2.14
C PRO A 64 7.85 -33.21 3.12
N ASP A 65 8.27 -32.32 4.02
CA ASP A 65 7.41 -31.74 5.07
C ASP A 65 6.74 -30.42 4.68
N ILE A 66 7.18 -29.77 3.59
CA ILE A 66 6.74 -28.43 3.21
C ILE A 66 6.13 -28.48 1.82
N GLU A 67 4.82 -28.56 1.79
CA GLU A 67 3.98 -28.54 0.59
C GLU A 67 3.25 -27.20 0.51
N LEU A 68 3.52 -26.42 -0.54
CA LEU A 68 2.84 -25.15 -0.80
C LEU A 68 1.71 -25.36 -1.83
N LEU A 69 0.50 -24.88 -1.55
CA LEU A 69 -0.65 -25.04 -2.46
C LEU A 69 -0.94 -23.72 -3.17
N PHE A 70 -1.16 -23.77 -4.49
CA PHE A 70 -1.41 -22.57 -5.31
C PHE A 70 -2.50 -22.78 -6.35
N ASP A 71 -3.18 -21.70 -6.72
CA ASP A 71 -4.11 -21.70 -7.85
C ASP A 71 -3.39 -21.86 -9.19
N LEU A 72 -4.05 -22.48 -10.17
CA LEU A 72 -3.47 -22.77 -11.50
C LEU A 72 -2.98 -21.53 -12.26
N ILE A 73 -3.53 -20.33 -11.98
CA ILE A 73 -3.07 -19.07 -12.58
C ILE A 73 -1.58 -18.78 -12.29
N HIS A 74 -1.01 -19.41 -11.25
CA HIS A 74 0.39 -19.27 -10.88
C HIS A 74 1.29 -20.40 -11.40
N LEU A 75 0.73 -21.43 -12.02
CA LEU A 75 1.44 -22.66 -12.41
C LEU A 75 2.66 -22.38 -13.28
N PHE A 76 2.47 -21.73 -14.43
CA PHE A 76 3.58 -21.47 -15.36
C PHE A 76 4.67 -20.57 -14.77
N PHE A 77 4.29 -19.66 -13.88
CA PHE A 77 5.25 -18.80 -13.18
C PHE A 77 6.14 -19.63 -12.26
N PHE A 78 5.55 -20.46 -11.41
CA PHE A 78 6.32 -21.30 -10.49
C PHE A 78 6.96 -22.53 -11.15
N ALA A 79 6.50 -22.94 -12.33
CA ALA A 79 7.23 -23.89 -13.18
C ALA A 79 8.52 -23.26 -13.74
N THR A 80 8.50 -21.96 -14.03
CA THR A 80 9.65 -21.22 -14.58
C THR A 80 10.64 -20.80 -13.50
N TYR A 81 10.14 -20.22 -12.40
CA TYR A 81 10.95 -19.63 -11.33
C TYR A 81 10.91 -20.50 -10.07
N LYS A 82 12.08 -20.96 -9.63
CA LYS A 82 12.22 -21.79 -8.43
C LYS A 82 11.88 -20.99 -7.17
N ILE A 83 11.17 -21.63 -6.25
CA ILE A 83 10.90 -21.08 -4.92
C ILE A 83 12.02 -21.50 -3.97
N TYR A 84 12.57 -20.52 -3.26
CA TYR A 84 13.57 -20.70 -2.21
C TYR A 84 12.96 -20.36 -0.85
N LYS A 85 13.45 -21.01 0.20
CA LYS A 85 13.06 -20.77 1.59
C LYS A 85 14.23 -20.17 2.37
N ARG A 86 13.99 -19.07 3.10
CA ARG A 86 14.93 -18.47 4.05
C ARG A 86 14.20 -18.17 5.35
N GLY A 87 14.46 -18.96 6.40
CA GLY A 87 13.64 -18.95 7.60
C GLY A 87 12.19 -19.29 7.25
N ASN A 88 11.24 -18.43 7.65
CA ASN A 88 9.82 -18.61 7.34
C ASN A 88 9.37 -17.89 6.05
N LEU A 89 10.31 -17.32 5.29
CA LEU A 89 10.02 -16.57 4.07
C LEU A 89 10.29 -17.40 2.82
N PHE A 90 9.36 -17.33 1.87
CA PHE A 90 9.49 -17.93 0.55
C PHE A 90 9.66 -16.86 -0.51
N TYR A 91 10.59 -17.07 -1.45
CA TYR A 91 10.90 -16.11 -2.49
C TYR A 91 11.30 -16.79 -3.79
N THR A 92 11.10 -16.07 -4.90
CA THR A 92 11.64 -16.43 -6.21
C THR A 92 12.79 -15.49 -6.56
N GLN A 93 13.69 -15.95 -7.42
CA GLN A 93 14.76 -15.12 -7.96
C GLN A 93 14.61 -15.00 -9.47
N GLN A 94 14.59 -13.77 -9.97
CA GLN A 94 14.61 -13.44 -11.39
C GLN A 94 15.88 -12.64 -11.66
N THR A 95 16.79 -13.20 -12.46
CA THR A 95 18.11 -12.61 -12.74
C THR A 95 18.81 -12.13 -11.46
N PHE A 96 18.78 -10.83 -11.18
CA PHE A 96 19.42 -10.17 -10.04
C PHE A 96 18.45 -9.70 -8.95
N THR A 97 17.14 -9.97 -9.09
CA THR A 97 16.10 -9.51 -8.18
C THR A 97 15.45 -10.68 -7.44
N GLN A 98 15.31 -10.53 -6.11
CA GLN A 98 14.53 -11.44 -5.27
C GLN A 98 13.14 -10.86 -5.05
N SER A 99 12.11 -11.69 -5.24
CA SER A 99 10.71 -11.31 -5.03
C SER A 99 10.03 -12.32 -4.11
N SER A 100 9.46 -11.81 -3.01
CA SER A 100 8.62 -12.62 -2.11
C SER A 100 7.44 -13.23 -2.86
N ILE A 101 7.10 -14.49 -2.55
CA ILE A 101 5.88 -15.11 -3.12
C ILE A 101 4.64 -14.35 -2.68
N LEU A 102 4.63 -13.75 -1.48
CA LEU A 102 3.52 -12.95 -0.99
C LEU A 102 3.23 -11.77 -1.92
N ASN A 103 4.28 -11.12 -2.44
CA ASN A 103 4.14 -10.01 -3.39
C ASN A 103 3.44 -10.47 -4.68
N ARG A 104 3.76 -11.67 -5.16
CA ARG A 104 3.11 -12.27 -6.35
C ARG A 104 1.62 -12.54 -6.12
N LEU A 105 1.25 -12.85 -4.88
CA LEU A 105 -0.14 -13.07 -4.45
C LEU A 105 -0.88 -11.77 -4.10
N GLY A 106 -0.28 -10.60 -4.33
CA GLY A 106 -0.87 -9.30 -4.01
C GLY A 106 -0.77 -8.90 -2.53
N ILE A 107 0.07 -9.59 -1.75
CA ILE A 107 0.35 -9.26 -0.35
C ILE A 107 1.65 -8.46 -0.27
N ILE A 108 1.57 -7.29 0.36
CA ILE A 108 2.71 -6.44 0.67
C ILE A 108 3.77 -7.25 1.47
N PRO A 109 5.06 -7.26 1.07
CA PRO A 109 6.08 -8.05 1.77
C PRO A 109 6.25 -7.76 3.27
N SER A 110 5.93 -6.54 3.71
CA SER A 110 5.96 -6.14 5.12
C SER A 110 4.67 -6.43 5.89
N SER A 111 3.69 -7.06 5.24
CA SER A 111 2.44 -7.48 5.87
C SER A 111 2.66 -8.58 6.89
N ARG A 112 1.94 -8.51 8.01
CA ARG A 112 1.99 -9.50 9.08
C ARG A 112 0.82 -10.48 8.93
N ALA A 113 1.12 -11.77 9.02
CA ALA A 113 0.09 -12.80 9.10
C ALA A 113 -0.81 -12.56 10.34
N ASN A 114 -2.09 -12.88 10.21
CA ASN A 114 -3.17 -12.65 11.18
C ASN A 114 -3.47 -11.18 11.53
N ILE A 115 -2.85 -10.23 10.84
CA ILE A 115 -3.14 -8.79 10.99
C ILE A 115 -3.48 -8.17 9.63
N ASP A 116 -2.58 -8.31 8.65
CA ASP A 116 -2.72 -7.73 7.31
C ASP A 116 -3.25 -8.75 6.28
N TYR A 117 -3.11 -10.04 6.56
CA TYR A 117 -3.70 -11.16 5.82
C TYR A 117 -3.82 -12.39 6.73
N LYS A 118 -4.71 -13.33 6.42
CA LYS A 118 -4.86 -14.59 7.16
C LYS A 118 -5.18 -15.76 6.22
N PHE A 119 -4.85 -16.97 6.66
CA PHE A 119 -5.24 -18.22 6.02
C PHE A 119 -6.52 -18.72 6.70
N LYS A 120 -7.60 -18.91 5.94
CA LYS A 120 -8.92 -19.26 6.50
C LYS A 120 -8.95 -20.66 7.14
N ASN A 121 -8.12 -21.58 6.66
CA ASN A 121 -8.01 -22.94 7.17
C ASN A 121 -6.84 -23.15 8.14
N ASP A 122 -6.22 -22.07 8.64
CA ASP A 122 -5.05 -22.09 9.52
C ASP A 122 -3.81 -22.81 8.98
N ASN A 123 -3.80 -23.20 7.69
CA ASN A 123 -2.64 -23.78 7.02
C ASN A 123 -1.78 -22.67 6.39
N PRO A 124 -0.57 -22.38 6.93
CA PRO A 124 0.29 -21.30 6.43
C PRO A 124 0.94 -21.59 5.08
N PHE A 125 0.72 -22.78 4.51
CA PHE A 125 1.24 -23.19 3.22
C PHE A 125 0.17 -23.28 2.12
N ASP A 126 -1.10 -23.05 2.46
CA ASP A 126 -2.19 -23.04 1.49
C ASP A 126 -2.44 -21.62 0.95
N PHE A 127 -1.69 -21.26 -0.09
CA PHE A 127 -1.72 -19.96 -0.76
C PHE A 127 -2.80 -19.83 -1.83
N ARG A 128 -3.76 -20.76 -1.90
CA ARG A 128 -4.89 -20.65 -2.82
C ARG A 128 -5.77 -19.45 -2.46
N SER A 129 -6.27 -18.74 -3.46
CA SER A 129 -7.03 -17.48 -3.30
C SER A 129 -8.29 -17.65 -2.45
N HIS A 130 -8.97 -18.80 -2.53
CA HIS A 130 -10.15 -19.07 -1.71
C HIS A 130 -9.82 -19.13 -0.21
N ASN A 131 -8.59 -19.55 0.13
CA ASN A 131 -8.10 -19.69 1.49
C ASN A 131 -7.37 -18.44 2.01
N LEU A 132 -6.80 -17.64 1.11
CA LEU A 132 -6.00 -16.47 1.46
C LEU A 132 -6.86 -15.21 1.54
N GLU A 133 -7.09 -14.71 2.76
CA GLU A 133 -7.84 -13.47 2.98
C GLU A 133 -6.88 -12.29 3.20
N ILE A 134 -6.80 -11.38 2.22
CA ILE A 134 -5.96 -10.18 2.28
C ILE A 134 -6.78 -9.03 2.87
N LEU A 135 -6.45 -8.63 4.10
CA LEU A 135 -7.12 -7.55 4.83
C LEU A 135 -6.57 -6.17 4.43
N LYS A 136 -5.28 -6.12 4.06
CA LYS A 136 -4.59 -4.90 3.65
C LYS A 136 -3.84 -5.11 2.33
N ARG A 137 -4.47 -4.67 1.24
CA ARG A 137 -3.94 -4.84 -0.12
C ARG A 137 -2.94 -3.75 -0.52
N TYR A 138 -3.14 -2.53 -0.03
CA TYR A 138 -2.38 -1.36 -0.49
C TYR A 138 -1.74 -0.58 0.66
N TYR A 139 -0.53 -0.09 0.42
CA TYR A 139 0.19 0.85 1.27
C TYR A 139 -0.64 2.11 1.46
N GLY A 140 -0.78 2.53 2.72
CA GLY A 140 -1.45 3.78 3.08
C GLY A 140 -2.96 3.79 2.88
N VAL A 141 -3.58 2.70 2.44
CA VAL A 141 -5.04 2.61 2.25
C VAL A 141 -5.68 1.94 3.45
N SER A 142 -6.83 2.45 3.89
CA SER A 142 -7.64 1.83 4.94
C SER A 142 -9.12 1.97 4.62
N ARG A 143 -9.86 0.87 4.74
CA ARG A 143 -11.32 0.89 4.69
C ARG A 143 -11.86 1.66 5.90
N ILE A 144 -12.81 2.55 5.66
CA ILE A 144 -13.56 3.27 6.68
C ILE A 144 -15.05 3.15 6.36
N GLU A 145 -15.87 3.21 7.40
CA GLU A 145 -17.33 3.23 7.28
C GLU A 145 -17.82 4.60 7.71
N LYS A 146 -18.55 5.27 6.83
CA LYS A 146 -19.07 6.62 7.08
C LYS A 146 -20.43 6.75 6.43
N ASP A 147 -21.43 7.15 7.20
CA ASP A 147 -22.81 7.36 6.72
C ASP A 147 -23.35 6.11 5.98
N GLU A 148 -23.12 4.92 6.55
CA GLU A 148 -23.47 3.60 5.97
C GLU A 148 -22.79 3.28 4.61
N LYS A 149 -21.82 4.10 4.19
CA LYS A 149 -21.02 3.86 2.99
C LYS A 149 -19.63 3.36 3.35
N ILE A 150 -19.17 2.36 2.59
CA ILE A 150 -17.79 1.90 2.61
C ILE A 150 -16.96 2.86 1.77
N LEU A 151 -15.98 3.51 2.39
CA LEU A 151 -15.02 4.40 1.73
C LEU A 151 -13.59 3.97 2.05
N TYR A 152 -12.64 4.47 1.28
CA TYR A 152 -11.23 4.14 1.40
C TYR A 152 -10.42 5.41 1.65
N GLN A 153 -9.81 5.50 2.83
CA GLN A 153 -8.97 6.62 3.19
C GLN A 153 -7.51 6.33 2.84
N THR A 154 -6.88 7.28 2.14
CA THR A 154 -5.46 7.22 1.82
C THR A 154 -4.66 8.13 2.73
N ARG A 155 -3.60 7.59 3.33
CA ARG A 155 -2.65 8.29 4.20
C ARG A 155 -1.22 8.05 3.76
N ILE A 156 -0.39 9.09 3.90
CA ILE A 156 1.06 8.99 3.75
C ILE A 156 1.73 9.50 5.02
N SER A 157 2.66 8.72 5.58
CA SER A 157 3.30 9.03 6.86
C SER A 157 4.66 9.68 6.65
N LYS A 158 4.82 10.95 7.11
CA LYS A 158 6.10 11.70 7.16
C LYS A 158 6.11 12.80 8.22
N PRO A 159 7.07 12.78 9.17
CA PRO A 159 6.85 12.48 10.60
C PRO A 159 5.39 12.55 11.12
N ASN A 160 4.57 13.43 10.54
CA ASN A 160 3.13 13.46 10.73
C ASN A 160 2.41 12.66 9.64
N THR A 161 1.23 12.13 9.96
CA THR A 161 0.37 11.47 8.99
C THR A 161 -0.40 12.53 8.19
N ILE A 162 -0.26 12.52 6.87
CA ILE A 162 -1.05 13.37 5.96
C ILE A 162 -2.12 12.50 5.32
N ILE A 163 -3.37 12.91 5.44
CA ILE A 163 -4.49 12.32 4.70
C ILE A 163 -4.42 12.87 3.28
N ILE A 164 -4.27 11.98 2.30
CA ILE A 164 -4.27 12.32 0.87
C ILE A 164 -5.69 12.57 0.40
N GLY A 165 -6.62 11.70 0.80
CA GLY A 165 -8.03 11.80 0.43
C GLY A 165 -8.85 10.65 0.98
N VAL A 166 -10.14 10.68 0.67
CA VAL A 166 -11.10 9.61 0.90
C VAL A 166 -11.78 9.35 -0.43
N PHE A 167 -11.82 8.09 -0.85
CA PHE A 167 -12.24 7.64 -2.17
C PHE A 167 -13.30 6.55 -2.06
N GLU A 168 -14.12 6.39 -3.10
CA GLU A 168 -15.14 5.33 -3.13
C GLU A 168 -14.56 3.97 -3.52
N SER A 169 -13.45 3.98 -4.27
CA SER A 169 -12.76 2.77 -4.71
C SER A 169 -11.43 2.56 -3.98
N GLU A 170 -11.17 1.32 -3.57
CA GLU A 170 -9.89 0.91 -3.00
C GLU A 170 -8.73 1.13 -4.00
N VAL A 171 -8.99 0.89 -5.28
CA VAL A 171 -8.02 1.08 -6.37
C VAL A 171 -7.69 2.56 -6.54
N GLU A 172 -8.70 3.42 -6.54
CA GLU A 172 -8.50 4.87 -6.62
C GLU A 172 -7.68 5.39 -5.43
N ALA A 173 -8.00 4.92 -4.22
CA ALA A 173 -7.25 5.22 -3.01
C ALA A 173 -5.76 4.80 -3.10
N ALA A 174 -5.49 3.63 -3.70
CA ALA A 174 -4.15 3.12 -3.90
C ALA A 174 -3.36 3.90 -4.97
N ILE A 175 -4.02 4.34 -6.05
CA ILE A 175 -3.43 5.21 -7.08
C ILE A 175 -3.12 6.59 -6.48
N ALA A 176 -3.99 7.12 -5.62
CA ALA A 176 -3.75 8.38 -4.92
C ALA A 176 -2.50 8.31 -4.01
N TYR A 177 -2.27 7.16 -3.38
CA TYR A 177 -1.03 6.92 -2.63
C TYR A 177 0.19 6.96 -3.55
N ASN A 178 0.14 6.29 -4.71
CA ASN A 178 1.24 6.30 -5.69
C ASN A 178 1.56 7.72 -6.16
N LYS A 179 0.53 8.50 -6.51
CA LYS A 179 0.69 9.91 -6.90
C LYS A 179 1.38 10.74 -5.81
N ALA A 180 1.05 10.50 -4.54
CA ALA A 180 1.69 11.15 -3.41
C ALA A 180 3.17 10.73 -3.27
N VAL A 181 3.48 9.45 -3.46
CA VAL A 181 4.86 8.92 -3.45
C VAL A 181 5.69 9.56 -4.58
N ASP A 182 5.14 9.63 -5.79
CA ASP A 182 5.84 10.18 -6.97
C ASP A 182 6.08 11.68 -6.82
N TYR A 183 5.10 12.43 -6.32
CA TYR A 183 5.29 13.84 -5.97
C TYR A 183 6.39 14.03 -4.93
N LEU A 184 6.45 13.16 -3.92
CA LEU A 184 7.48 13.26 -2.90
C LEU A 184 8.87 12.91 -3.44
N LYS A 185 8.98 11.98 -4.39
CA LYS A 185 10.24 11.68 -5.08
C LYS A 185 10.68 12.86 -5.94
N SER A 186 9.75 13.52 -6.65
CA SER A 186 10.08 14.63 -7.55
C SER A 186 10.61 15.87 -6.84
N ILE A 187 10.20 16.13 -5.60
CA ILE A 187 10.75 17.22 -4.77
C ILE A 187 12.06 16.86 -4.05
N GLY A 188 12.75 15.79 -4.48
CA GLY A 188 14.06 15.38 -3.95
C GLY A 188 14.01 14.76 -2.55
N LYS A 189 12.83 14.44 -2.04
CA LYS A 189 12.65 13.90 -0.69
C LYS A 189 12.90 12.39 -0.72
N GLN A 190 14.10 11.96 -0.29
CA GLN A 190 14.49 10.55 -0.20
C GLN A 190 13.83 9.84 1.00
N TYR A 191 12.61 9.36 0.82
CA TYR A 191 11.94 8.50 1.80
C TYR A 191 11.86 7.09 1.22
N LYS A 192 12.03 6.08 2.09
CA LYS A 192 11.88 4.65 1.75
C LYS A 192 10.39 4.28 1.58
N LEU A 193 9.72 4.92 0.62
CA LEU A 193 8.32 4.67 0.28
C LEU A 193 8.22 3.85 -1.00
N ASN A 194 7.49 2.74 -0.92
CA ASN A 194 7.21 1.87 -2.05
C ASN A 194 5.88 2.26 -2.67
N SER A 195 5.78 2.18 -4.00
CA SER A 195 4.50 2.36 -4.70
C SER A 195 3.69 1.05 -4.65
N ASN A 196 2.37 1.19 -4.62
CA ASN A 196 1.42 0.09 -4.80
C ASN A 196 1.47 -0.45 -6.23
N ILE A 197 1.43 -1.77 -6.37
CA ILE A 197 1.18 -2.45 -7.64
C ILE A 197 -0.34 -2.65 -7.74
N ILE A 198 -0.97 -2.04 -8.73
CA ILE A 198 -2.41 -2.19 -8.98
C ILE A 198 -2.59 -3.28 -10.03
N ILE A 199 -3.17 -4.40 -9.62
CA ILE A 199 -3.51 -5.51 -10.51
C ILE A 199 -4.86 -5.29 -11.18
N TYR A 200 -5.06 -5.90 -12.36
CA TYR A 200 -6.30 -5.87 -13.14
C TYR A 200 -6.75 -4.47 -13.61
N ILE A 201 -5.79 -3.60 -13.90
CA ILE A 201 -6.05 -2.30 -14.52
C ILE A 201 -5.12 -2.12 -15.72
N THR A 202 -5.63 -1.56 -16.80
CA THR A 202 -4.81 -1.18 -17.95
C THR A 202 -3.99 0.07 -17.65
N LYS A 203 -2.90 0.28 -18.40
CA LYS A 203 -2.09 1.49 -18.28
C LYS A 203 -2.93 2.76 -18.50
N GLN A 204 -3.82 2.74 -19.48
CA GLN A 204 -4.68 3.88 -19.81
C GLN A 204 -5.68 4.20 -18.69
N GLU A 205 -6.34 3.19 -18.12
CA GLU A 205 -7.23 3.39 -16.97
C GLU A 205 -6.48 3.94 -15.75
N TYR A 206 -5.27 3.42 -15.49
CA TYR A 206 -4.42 3.93 -14.42
C TYR A 206 -4.11 5.42 -14.61
N GLU A 207 -3.68 5.82 -15.80
CA GLU A 207 -3.34 7.22 -16.13
C GLU A 207 -4.56 8.15 -16.03
N ASN A 208 -5.74 7.68 -16.45
CA ASN A 208 -6.99 8.41 -16.34
C ASN A 208 -7.38 8.69 -14.88
N ILE A 209 -7.27 7.71 -13.99
CA ILE A 209 -7.52 7.91 -12.55
C ILE A 209 -6.44 8.81 -11.95
N TYR A 210 -5.18 8.51 -12.27
CA TYR A 210 -4.02 9.23 -11.76
C TYR A 210 -4.09 10.72 -12.06
N SER A 211 -4.45 11.11 -13.28
CA SER A 211 -4.55 12.53 -13.69
C SER A 211 -5.62 13.30 -12.90
N LYS A 212 -6.79 12.68 -12.65
CA LYS A 212 -7.92 13.28 -11.93
C LYS A 212 -7.66 13.54 -10.43
N ILE A 213 -6.76 12.78 -9.81
CA ILE A 213 -6.50 12.90 -8.37
C ILE A 213 -5.76 14.20 -8.05
N GLU A 214 -6.36 15.08 -7.25
CA GLU A 214 -5.68 16.27 -6.74
C GLU A 214 -4.99 15.97 -5.39
N LEU A 215 -3.68 16.24 -5.31
CA LEU A 215 -2.94 16.09 -4.07
C LEU A 215 -3.23 17.27 -3.11
N PRO A 216 -3.38 17.00 -1.80
CA PRO A 216 -3.79 18.04 -0.85
C PRO A 216 -2.72 19.12 -0.67
N PHE A 217 -3.16 20.35 -0.39
CA PHE A 217 -2.28 21.49 -0.07
C PHE A 217 -1.25 21.15 1.01
N LYS A 218 -1.64 20.38 2.04
CA LYS A 218 -0.72 19.97 3.13
C LYS A 218 0.49 19.18 2.65
N LEU A 219 0.38 18.53 1.49
CA LEU A 219 1.48 17.81 0.87
C LEU A 219 2.25 18.70 -0.11
N THR A 220 1.54 19.47 -0.94
CA THR A 220 2.13 20.16 -2.09
C THR A 220 2.51 21.61 -1.86
N ASN A 221 1.95 22.25 -0.83
CA ASN A 221 1.89 23.69 -0.63
C ASN A 221 1.35 24.47 -1.84
N LYS A 222 0.67 23.80 -2.78
CA LYS A 222 0.03 24.42 -3.95
C LYS A 222 -1.42 24.75 -3.61
N VAL A 223 -1.75 26.04 -3.69
CA VAL A 223 -3.11 26.54 -3.46
C VAL A 223 -4.08 25.84 -4.43
N PRO A 224 -5.13 25.15 -3.93
CA PRO A 224 -6.15 24.57 -4.79
C PRO A 224 -6.80 25.64 -5.67
N GLN A 225 -7.08 25.32 -6.94
CA GLN A 225 -7.64 26.27 -7.90
C GLN A 225 -9.11 26.64 -7.58
N ASN A 226 -9.86 25.73 -6.94
CA ASN A 226 -11.31 25.88 -6.70
C ASN A 226 -11.65 26.14 -5.21
N ILE A 227 -10.94 27.05 -4.55
CA ILE A 227 -11.29 27.45 -3.18
C ILE A 227 -12.49 28.37 -3.21
N LYS A 228 -13.62 27.92 -2.65
CA LYS A 228 -14.85 28.73 -2.58
C LYS A 228 -14.77 29.86 -1.55
N LYS A 229 -14.07 29.66 -0.42
CA LYS A 229 -13.91 30.66 0.66
C LYS A 229 -12.83 30.26 1.66
N PHE A 230 -12.01 31.21 2.12
CA PHE A 230 -11.09 30.96 3.23
C PHE A 230 -11.78 30.99 4.59
N ARG A 231 -11.39 30.09 5.49
CA ARG A 231 -11.92 30.02 6.86
C ARG A 231 -11.58 31.30 7.61
N GLY A 232 -12.59 31.88 8.25
CA GLY A 232 -12.44 33.10 9.04
C GLY A 232 -12.24 34.36 8.19
N VAL A 233 -12.45 34.28 6.88
CA VAL A 233 -12.45 35.44 5.97
C VAL A 233 -13.88 35.75 5.54
N VAL A 234 -14.26 37.02 5.59
CA VAL A 234 -15.60 37.51 5.24
C VAL A 234 -15.47 38.76 4.38
N ASP A 235 -16.23 38.82 3.29
CA ASP A 235 -16.30 40.02 2.44
C ASP A 235 -16.87 41.21 3.22
N HIS A 236 -16.25 42.36 3.02
CA HIS A 236 -16.65 43.63 3.61
C HIS A 236 -16.63 44.72 2.53
N LYS A 237 -17.42 45.79 2.72
CA LYS A 237 -17.56 46.89 1.73
C LYS A 237 -16.22 47.49 1.27
N SER A 238 -15.21 47.45 2.13
CA SER A 238 -13.88 48.06 1.93
C SER A 238 -12.73 47.04 1.91
N GLY A 239 -13.03 45.75 1.72
CA GLY A 239 -12.01 44.69 1.64
C GLY A 239 -12.46 43.39 2.28
N PHE A 240 -11.53 42.66 2.90
CA PHE A 240 -11.75 41.33 3.46
C PHE A 240 -11.46 41.33 4.95
N LYS A 241 -12.47 41.01 5.76
CA LYS A 241 -12.38 40.95 7.22
C LYS A 241 -11.88 39.58 7.65
N ALA A 242 -10.83 39.55 8.47
CA ALA A 242 -10.32 38.33 9.10
C ALA A 242 -10.80 38.22 10.55
N CYS A 243 -11.29 37.05 10.95
CA CYS A 243 -11.78 36.76 12.29
C CYS A 243 -11.44 35.33 12.73
N ILE A 244 -11.13 35.15 14.01
CA ILE A 244 -10.85 33.83 14.60
C ILE A 244 -11.68 33.59 15.87
N GLY A 245 -12.16 32.36 16.05
CA GLY A 245 -12.83 31.96 17.28
C GLY A 245 -11.82 31.74 18.42
N TYR A 246 -12.02 32.40 19.56
CA TYR A 246 -11.26 32.21 20.80
C TYR A 246 -12.17 32.35 22.02
N LYS A 247 -12.14 31.36 22.94
CA LYS A 247 -12.99 31.30 24.15
C LYS A 247 -14.48 31.59 23.87
N GLY A 248 -15.03 30.99 22.81
CA GLY A 248 -16.44 31.17 22.40
C GLY A 248 -16.77 32.51 21.74
N LYS A 249 -15.79 33.42 21.57
CA LYS A 249 -15.97 34.73 20.94
C LYS A 249 -15.27 34.80 19.59
N SER A 250 -15.82 35.58 18.67
CA SER A 250 -15.17 35.90 17.39
C SER A 250 -14.26 37.12 17.57
N VAL A 251 -12.95 36.89 17.53
CA VAL A 251 -11.91 37.93 17.62
C VAL A 251 -11.63 38.48 16.23
N TYR A 252 -11.83 39.79 16.06
CA TYR A 252 -11.47 40.50 14.84
C TYR A 252 -9.95 40.68 14.74
N LEU A 253 -9.37 40.30 13.60
CA LEU A 253 -7.93 40.34 13.36
C LEU A 253 -7.50 41.50 12.47
N GLY A 254 -8.42 42.05 11.67
CA GLY A 254 -8.15 43.15 10.75
C GLY A 254 -9.02 43.13 9.49
N LEU A 255 -8.91 44.20 8.72
CA LEU A 255 -9.49 44.37 7.40
C LEU A 255 -8.34 44.48 6.40
N PHE A 256 -8.41 43.70 5.33
CA PHE A 256 -7.31 43.53 4.38
C PHE A 256 -7.79 43.83 2.96
N SER A 257 -6.88 44.28 2.10
CA SER A 257 -7.20 44.59 0.70
C SER A 257 -7.49 43.35 -0.15
N THR A 258 -6.99 42.17 0.25
CA THR A 258 -7.18 40.91 -0.49
C THR A 258 -7.63 39.77 0.42
N GLU A 259 -8.36 38.81 -0.15
CA GLU A 259 -8.82 37.62 0.56
C GLU A 259 -7.63 36.78 1.08
N ILE A 260 -6.55 36.71 0.29
CA ILE A 260 -5.31 36.01 0.66
C ILE A 260 -4.67 36.64 1.90
N ARG A 261 -4.61 37.97 1.98
CA ARG A 261 -4.06 38.68 3.16
C ARG A 261 -4.89 38.39 4.41
N ALA A 262 -6.23 38.43 4.29
CA ALA A 262 -7.11 38.08 5.41
C ALA A 262 -6.94 36.62 5.85
N ALA A 263 -6.76 35.69 4.90
CA ALA A 263 -6.50 34.28 5.19
C ALA A 263 -5.14 34.05 5.87
N GLN A 264 -4.10 34.79 5.47
CA GLN A 264 -2.78 34.78 6.12
C GLN A 264 -2.85 35.29 7.56
N ALA A 265 -3.62 36.34 7.82
CA ALA A 265 -3.86 36.84 9.17
C ALA A 265 -4.55 35.80 10.06
N TYR A 266 -5.57 35.11 9.52
CA TYR A 266 -6.20 33.98 10.21
C TYR A 266 -5.19 32.87 10.52
N ASN A 267 -4.34 32.51 9.55
CA ASN A 267 -3.33 31.46 9.72
C ASN A 267 -2.36 31.78 10.85
N LEU A 268 -1.88 33.02 10.91
CA LEU A 268 -0.95 33.45 11.94
C LEU A 268 -1.60 33.44 13.33
N ALA A 269 -2.82 33.96 13.45
CA ALA A 269 -3.58 33.91 14.71
C ALA A 269 -3.83 32.47 15.18
N SER A 270 -4.21 31.58 14.26
CA SER A 270 -4.42 30.15 14.54
C SER A 270 -3.13 29.47 15.01
N TYR A 271 -1.98 29.82 14.42
CA TYR A 271 -0.67 29.32 14.83
C TYR A 271 -0.27 29.85 16.21
N ILE A 272 -0.47 31.13 16.50
CA ILE A 272 -0.18 31.71 17.82
C ILE A 272 -1.02 31.03 18.91
N LEU A 273 -2.30 30.75 18.63
CA LEU A 273 -3.21 30.13 19.60
C LEU A 273 -3.00 28.62 19.79
N LYS A 274 -2.63 27.88 18.74
CA LYS A 274 -2.70 26.41 18.71
C LYS A 274 -1.41 25.73 18.22
N GLY A 275 -0.37 26.50 17.93
CA GLY A 275 0.86 26.03 17.32
C GLY A 275 0.62 25.23 16.04
N HIS A 276 1.38 24.15 15.86
CA HIS A 276 1.26 23.29 14.68
C HIS A 276 -0.09 22.56 14.55
N LYS A 277 -0.87 22.45 15.64
CA LYS A 277 -2.21 21.84 15.62
C LYS A 277 -3.28 22.77 15.06
N GLY A 278 -2.97 24.07 14.88
CA GLY A 278 -3.87 25.06 14.30
C GLY A 278 -4.22 24.78 12.82
N TYR A 279 -5.49 24.99 12.46
CA TYR A 279 -5.93 24.98 11.07
C TYR A 279 -5.29 26.14 10.31
N ARG A 280 -4.89 25.89 9.06
CA ARG A 280 -4.30 26.88 8.16
C ARG A 280 -5.03 26.81 6.82
N ASN A 281 -5.56 27.96 6.39
CA ASN A 281 -6.04 28.20 5.06
C ASN A 281 -4.93 27.91 4.04
N PRO A 282 -5.26 27.28 2.90
CA PRO A 282 -4.29 26.89 1.89
C PRO A 282 -3.91 28.10 1.02
N VAL A 283 -3.05 28.97 1.53
CA VAL A 283 -2.53 30.16 0.83
C VAL A 283 -1.01 30.09 0.69
N SER A 284 -0.46 30.79 -0.31
CA SER A 284 0.98 30.92 -0.53
C SER A 284 1.38 32.39 -0.60
N PRO A 285 2.33 32.87 0.23
CA PRO A 285 2.92 32.16 1.38
C PRO A 285 1.88 31.86 2.47
N ILE A 286 2.14 30.85 3.30
CA ILE A 286 1.21 30.40 4.37
C ILE A 286 1.00 31.49 5.43
N PHE A 287 2.09 32.18 5.77
CA PHE A 287 2.12 33.23 6.77
C PHE A 287 2.54 34.54 6.12
N ASN A 288 2.02 35.63 6.66
CA ASN A 288 2.56 36.94 6.45
C ASN A 288 2.83 37.57 7.82
N PHE A 289 4.11 37.73 8.14
CA PHE A 289 4.54 38.21 9.45
C PHE A 289 4.46 39.73 9.59
N SER A 290 4.15 40.49 8.52
CA SER A 290 3.95 41.94 8.62
C SER A 290 2.80 42.30 9.57
N ASP A 291 1.81 41.42 9.69
CA ASP A 291 0.59 41.66 10.44
C ASP A 291 0.67 41.11 11.87
N GLN A 292 1.83 40.54 12.27
CA GLN A 292 2.01 39.79 13.51
C GLN A 292 1.72 40.61 14.76
N SER A 293 2.29 41.81 14.87
CA SER A 293 2.11 42.67 16.05
C SER A 293 0.64 43.03 16.26
N ASN A 294 -0.08 43.37 15.19
CA ASN A 294 -1.50 43.72 15.22
C ASN A 294 -2.36 42.52 15.63
N ILE A 295 -2.05 41.33 15.10
CA ILE A 295 -2.74 40.09 15.44
C ILE A 295 -2.53 39.71 16.91
N ILE A 296 -1.29 39.81 17.41
CA ILE A 296 -0.97 39.57 18.82
C ILE A 296 -1.74 40.54 19.71
N ALA A 297 -1.75 41.84 19.38
CA ALA A 297 -2.48 42.85 20.15
C ALA A 297 -3.99 42.56 20.17
N ALA A 298 -4.58 42.17 19.04
CA ALA A 298 -5.99 41.79 18.95
C ALA A 298 -6.32 40.57 19.83
N LEU A 299 -5.46 39.54 19.84
CA LEU A 299 -5.62 38.38 20.70
C LEU A 299 -5.47 38.73 22.19
N GLN A 300 -4.46 39.55 22.54
CA GLN A 300 -4.22 39.99 23.92
C GLN A 300 -5.38 40.81 24.48
N LYS A 301 -5.96 41.71 23.67
CA LYS A 301 -7.17 42.47 24.04
C LYS A 301 -8.35 41.55 24.36
N ASN A 302 -8.37 40.34 23.79
CA ASN A 302 -9.39 39.33 24.01
C ASN A 302 -8.96 38.26 25.03
N GLY A 303 -7.98 38.56 25.89
CA GLY A 303 -7.60 37.73 27.02
C GLY A 303 -6.73 36.52 26.66
N TRP A 304 -6.04 36.57 25.52
CA TRP A 304 -4.90 35.69 25.26
C TRP A 304 -3.65 36.25 25.93
N ARG A 305 -2.82 35.37 26.48
CA ARG A 305 -1.49 35.69 26.99
C ARG A 305 -0.50 34.71 26.37
N PRO A 306 0.71 35.15 25.99
CA PRO A 306 1.76 34.22 25.61
C PRO A 306 2.03 33.29 26.79
N ASN A 307 2.18 32.00 26.50
CA ASN A 307 2.65 31.01 27.46
C ASN A 307 4.12 31.21 27.76
#